data_AF-C6HFQ0-F1
#
_entry.id   AF-C6HFQ0-F1
#
_cell.length_a   1.000
_cell.length_b   1.000
_cell.length_c   1.000
_cell.angle_alpha   90.00
_cell.angle_beta   90.00
_cell.angle_gamma   90.00
#
_symmetry.space_group_name_H-M   'P 1'
#
loop_
_entity.id
_entity.type
_entity.pdbx_description
1 polymer ?
#
loop_
_entity_poly.entity_id
_entity_poly.type
_entity_poly.pdbx_seq_one_letter_code
_entity_poly.pdbx_strand_id
1 'polypeptide(L)'
;MLEDSLWGGLMIQDTKSSLAQTQESRPPIKPPASVQVKNRRKRYLDAHPEYFSAALELADPLLYDRLIRRFQTATEREEEGRAKGYSGVLEADLMRSEAKMEALANPDPSATVTYSRGPNGEILAEDQDEIPETKKEGAERWRWEMEMRFLRGADHEFDYNFVDQNEEYDDWNEEQERYFDEEEPHFLLDGDDESHRKEELKGETGIQDF
;
A
#
# COMPACT_ATOMS: atom_id res chain seq x y z
N MET A 1 63.43 54.63 -31.53
CA MET A 1 64.68 53.95 -31.13
C MET A 1 64.44 53.48 -29.72
N LEU A 2 64.06 52.20 -29.57
CA LEU A 2 64.94 51.06 -29.23
C LEU A 2 64.99 50.95 -27.69
N GLU A 3 64.23 50.00 -27.12
CA GLU A 3 64.71 48.67 -26.62
C GLU A 3 65.48 48.87 -25.30
N ASP A 4 65.31 48.16 -24.18
CA ASP A 4 64.78 46.86 -23.81
C ASP A 4 64.64 46.88 -22.28
N SER A 5 63.77 46.06 -21.69
CA SER A 5 64.05 45.28 -20.46
C SER A 5 62.83 44.44 -20.06
N LEU A 6 62.91 43.17 -20.44
CA LEU A 6 62.14 42.05 -19.95
C LEU A 6 62.43 41.76 -18.46
N TRP A 7 61.51 40.98 -17.87
CA TRP A 7 61.58 40.18 -16.63
C TRP A 7 60.87 40.74 -15.40
N GLY A 8 59.69 40.19 -15.13
CA GLY A 8 59.14 40.11 -13.78
C GLY A 8 57.63 39.88 -13.74
N GLY A 9 57.21 38.62 -13.57
CA GLY A 9 55.88 38.30 -13.06
C GLY A 9 54.97 37.51 -14.00
N LEU A 10 55.31 36.24 -14.26
CA LEU A 10 54.31 35.27 -14.70
C LEU A 10 53.43 34.92 -13.49
N MET A 11 52.40 35.73 -13.23
CA MET A 11 51.28 35.34 -12.37
C MET A 11 50.44 34.35 -13.16
N ILE A 12 50.67 33.06 -12.92
CA ILE A 12 49.73 31.99 -13.29
C ILE A 12 48.47 32.26 -12.46
N GLN A 13 47.48 32.88 -13.08
CA GLN A 13 46.14 32.95 -12.50
C GLN A 13 45.53 31.56 -12.70
N ASP A 14 45.53 30.76 -11.63
CA ASP A 14 44.73 29.55 -11.55
C ASP A 14 43.27 29.94 -11.76
N THR A 15 42.81 29.78 -13.00
CA THR A 15 41.38 29.79 -13.32
C THR A 15 40.77 28.53 -12.73
N LYS A 16 40.48 28.57 -11.43
CA LYS A 16 39.53 27.67 -10.80
C LYS A 16 38.19 27.91 -11.48
N SER A 17 37.96 27.17 -12.56
CA SER A 17 36.67 27.02 -13.21
C SER A 17 35.72 26.42 -12.18
N SER A 18 35.00 27.29 -11.47
CA SER A 18 33.87 26.88 -10.64
C SER A 18 32.73 26.51 -11.57
N LEU A 19 32.76 25.27 -12.06
CA LEU A 19 31.55 24.58 -12.46
C LEU A 19 30.76 24.29 -11.18
N ALA A 20 30.14 25.34 -10.65
CA ALA A 20 28.95 25.17 -9.84
C ALA A 20 27.93 24.54 -10.79
N GLN A 21 27.85 23.21 -10.76
CA GLN A 21 26.68 22.51 -11.24
C GLN A 21 25.51 23.07 -10.42
N THR A 22 24.74 23.96 -11.03
CA THR A 22 23.40 24.26 -10.58
C THR A 22 22.68 22.92 -10.62
N GLN A 23 22.52 22.27 -9.46
CA GLN A 23 21.53 21.23 -9.29
C GLN A 23 20.21 21.91 -9.63
N GLU A 24 19.76 21.75 -10.88
CA GLU A 24 18.39 22.03 -11.25
C GLU A 24 17.54 21.06 -10.41
N SER A 25 17.02 21.55 -9.29
CA SER A 25 16.06 20.83 -8.47
C SER A 25 14.90 20.47 -9.38
N ARG A 26 14.83 19.20 -9.81
CA ARG A 26 13.66 18.69 -10.52
C ARG A 26 12.44 19.01 -9.64
N PRO A 27 11.38 19.64 -10.19
CA PRO A 27 10.19 19.84 -9.41
C PRO A 27 9.70 18.46 -8.93
N PRO A 28 9.32 18.32 -7.65
CA PRO A 28 8.88 17.04 -7.14
C PRO A 28 7.71 16.55 -8.00
N ILE A 29 7.86 15.37 -8.59
CA ILE A 29 6.83 14.76 -9.42
C ILE A 29 5.66 14.45 -8.49
N LYS A 30 4.60 15.26 -8.56
CA LYS A 30 3.40 15.00 -7.79
C LYS A 30 2.76 13.72 -8.33
N PRO A 31 2.59 12.66 -7.50
CA PRO A 31 1.90 11.47 -7.95
C PRO A 31 0.45 11.80 -8.33
N PRO A 32 -0.22 10.98 -9.16
CA PRO A 32 -1.62 11.22 -9.50
C PRO A 32 -2.49 11.23 -8.23
N ALA A 33 -3.59 11.98 -8.25
CA ALA A 33 -4.45 12.19 -7.08
C ALA A 33 -4.91 10.88 -6.41
N SER A 34 -5.16 9.82 -7.19
CA SER A 34 -5.53 8.51 -6.66
C SER A 34 -4.41 7.83 -5.86
N VAL A 35 -3.15 8.04 -6.24
CA VAL A 35 -1.97 7.54 -5.51
C VAL A 35 -1.72 8.39 -4.27
N GLN A 36 -1.90 9.70 -4.35
CA GLN A 36 -1.83 10.59 -3.17
C GLN A 36 -2.82 10.15 -2.08
N VAL A 37 -4.08 9.93 -2.45
CA VAL A 37 -5.11 9.44 -1.51
C VAL A 37 -4.70 8.12 -0.86
N LYS A 38 -4.22 7.14 -1.65
CA LYS A 38 -3.75 5.86 -1.09
C LYS A 38 -2.56 6.03 -0.15
N ASN A 39 -1.62 6.90 -0.50
CA ASN A 39 -0.44 7.17 0.32
C ASN A 39 -0.84 7.83 1.64
N ARG A 40 -1.73 8.84 1.61
CA ARG A 40 -2.27 9.50 2.82
C ARG A 40 -2.97 8.50 3.73
N ARG A 41 -3.85 7.66 3.16
CA ARG A 41 -4.53 6.58 3.89
C ARG A 41 -3.56 5.57 4.49
N LYS A 42 -2.51 5.19 3.76
CA LYS A 42 -1.47 4.28 4.26
C LYS A 42 -0.71 4.91 5.44
N ARG A 43 -0.30 6.18 5.32
CA ARG A 43 0.35 6.92 6.40
C ARG A 43 -0.54 7.07 7.63
N TYR A 44 -1.83 7.31 7.45
CA TYR A 44 -2.79 7.32 8.54
C TYR A 44 -2.79 5.98 9.30
N LEU A 45 -2.89 4.85 8.59
CA LEU A 45 -2.89 3.52 9.21
C LEU A 45 -1.58 3.20 9.94
N ASP A 46 -0.44 3.61 9.40
CA ASP A 46 0.87 3.40 10.03
C ASP A 46 1.00 4.21 11.33
N ALA A 47 0.38 5.40 11.38
CA ALA A 47 0.34 6.26 12.57
C ALA A 47 -0.75 5.86 13.58
N HIS A 48 -1.81 5.14 13.16
CA HIS A 48 -2.98 4.80 13.99
C HIS A 48 -3.16 3.28 14.09
N PRO A 49 -2.28 2.56 14.80
CA PRO A 49 -2.44 1.12 15.02
C PRO A 49 -3.74 0.76 15.76
N GLU A 50 -4.35 1.70 16.48
CA GLU A 50 -5.66 1.56 17.15
C GLU A 50 -6.83 1.31 16.20
N TYR A 51 -6.68 1.63 14.90
CA TYR A 51 -7.69 1.33 13.90
C TYR A 51 -7.98 -0.17 13.85
N PHE A 52 -6.98 -1.04 14.01
CA PHE A 52 -7.15 -2.51 13.99
C PHE A 52 -7.67 -3.08 15.32
N SER A 53 -8.70 -2.47 15.89
CA SER A 53 -9.34 -2.91 17.13
C SER A 53 -10.41 -3.97 16.90
N ALA A 54 -10.92 -4.56 18.00
CA ALA A 54 -12.03 -5.52 17.94
C ALA A 54 -13.36 -4.92 17.43
N ALA A 55 -13.47 -3.60 17.31
CA ALA A 55 -14.65 -2.95 16.73
C ALA A 55 -14.80 -3.23 15.23
N LEU A 56 -13.68 -3.46 14.52
CA LEU A 56 -13.70 -3.81 13.09
C LEU A 56 -14.30 -5.19 12.79
N GLU A 57 -14.65 -5.98 13.80
CA GLU A 57 -15.41 -7.22 13.58
C GLU A 57 -16.69 -6.95 12.77
N LEU A 58 -17.38 -5.84 13.03
CA LEU A 58 -18.66 -5.55 12.37
C LEU A 58 -18.50 -5.15 10.91
N ALA A 59 -17.32 -4.69 10.51
CA ALA A 59 -17.05 -4.32 9.12
C ALA A 59 -17.12 -5.55 8.20
N ASP A 60 -16.51 -6.66 8.61
CA ASP A 60 -16.62 -7.96 7.93
C ASP A 60 -16.77 -9.10 8.95
N PRO A 61 -18.04 -9.40 9.34
CA PRO A 61 -18.31 -10.38 10.40
C PRO A 61 -17.90 -11.81 10.03
N LEU A 62 -17.89 -12.16 8.74
CA LEU A 62 -17.59 -13.51 8.28
C LEU A 62 -16.09 -13.76 8.24
N LEU A 63 -15.34 -12.78 7.75
CA LEU A 63 -13.89 -12.81 7.75
C LEU A 63 -13.33 -12.84 9.18
N TYR A 64 -13.88 -12.02 10.09
CA TYR A 64 -13.48 -12.02 11.49
C TYR A 64 -13.76 -13.37 12.17
N ASP A 65 -14.93 -13.97 11.94
CA ASP A 65 -15.29 -15.26 12.51
C ASP A 65 -14.28 -16.36 12.11
N ARG A 66 -13.88 -16.37 10.83
CA ARG A 66 -12.96 -17.36 10.28
C ARG A 66 -11.51 -17.15 10.71
N LEU A 67 -10.99 -15.93 10.59
CA LEU A 67 -9.57 -15.64 10.76
C LEU A 67 -9.17 -15.34 12.21
N ILE A 68 -10.10 -14.84 13.02
CA ILE A 68 -9.84 -14.45 14.41
C ILE A 68 -10.57 -15.40 15.36
N ARG A 69 -11.91 -15.44 15.28
CA ARG A 69 -12.75 -16.12 16.28
C ARG A 69 -12.53 -17.63 16.31
N ARG A 70 -12.19 -18.28 15.19
CA ARG A 70 -11.83 -19.71 15.14
C ARG A 70 -10.65 -20.07 16.04
N PHE A 71 -9.65 -19.19 16.14
CA PHE A 71 -8.44 -19.41 16.95
C PHE A 71 -8.53 -18.88 18.38
N GLN A 72 -9.64 -18.23 18.74
CA GLN A 72 -9.86 -17.78 20.11
C GLN A 72 -10.12 -18.96 21.04
N THR A 73 -9.57 -18.88 22.24
CA THR A 73 -9.88 -19.84 23.32
C THR A 73 -11.25 -19.54 23.94
N ALA A 74 -11.80 -20.48 24.72
CA ALA A 74 -13.05 -20.24 25.44
C ALA A 74 -12.94 -19.04 26.41
N THR A 75 -11.80 -18.92 27.09
CA THR A 75 -11.51 -17.80 28.01
C THR A 75 -11.48 -16.46 27.28
N GLU A 76 -10.78 -16.38 26.13
CA GLU A 76 -10.71 -15.15 25.33
C GLU A 76 -12.10 -14.72 24.84
N ARG A 77 -12.94 -15.67 24.41
CA ARG A 77 -14.33 -15.36 23.99
C ARG A 77 -15.20 -14.86 25.14
N GLU A 78 -15.03 -15.41 26.33
CA GLU A 78 -15.78 -14.96 27.51
C GLU A 78 -15.36 -13.55 27.92
N GLU A 79 -14.05 -13.25 27.90
CA GLU A 79 -13.52 -11.91 28.19
C GLU A 79 -14.00 -10.89 27.17
N GLU A 80 -13.96 -11.22 25.88
CA GLU A 80 -14.45 -10.38 24.81
C GLU A 80 -15.97 -10.17 24.90
N GLY A 81 -16.73 -11.24 25.14
CA GLY A 81 -18.18 -11.16 25.34
C GLY A 81 -18.55 -10.32 26.57
N ARG A 82 -17.75 -10.39 27.64
CA ARG A 82 -17.91 -9.55 28.83
C ARG A 82 -17.56 -8.09 28.55
N ALA A 83 -16.55 -7.82 27.71
CA ALA A 83 -16.19 -6.47 27.31
C ALA A 83 -17.27 -5.83 26.41
N LYS A 84 -17.83 -6.61 25.47
CA LYS A 84 -18.91 -6.17 24.56
C LYS A 84 -20.29 -6.08 25.25
N GLY A 85 -20.48 -6.85 26.32
CA GLY A 85 -21.76 -6.99 26.99
C GLY A 85 -22.79 -7.75 26.16
N TYR A 86 -23.97 -7.98 26.75
CA TYR A 86 -25.03 -8.77 26.10
C TYR A 86 -25.51 -8.18 24.77
N SER A 87 -25.67 -6.85 24.71
CA SER A 87 -26.13 -6.16 23.51
C SER A 87 -25.14 -6.31 22.35
N GLY A 88 -23.83 -6.13 22.61
CA GLY A 88 -22.81 -6.24 21.57
C GLY A 88 -22.62 -7.67 21.06
N VAL A 89 -22.77 -8.67 21.95
CA VAL A 89 -22.76 -10.09 21.51
C VAL A 89 -23.95 -10.38 20.58
N LEU A 90 -25.15 -9.89 20.94
CA LEU A 90 -26.34 -10.08 20.12
C LEU A 90 -26.23 -9.39 18.76
N GLU A 91 -25.68 -8.17 18.72
CA GLU A 91 -25.44 -7.43 17.48
C GLU A 91 -24.45 -8.16 16.56
N ALA A 92 -23.32 -8.64 17.10
CA ALA A 92 -22.34 -9.40 16.34
C ALA A 92 -22.95 -10.70 15.79
N ASP A 93 -23.79 -11.39 16.57
CA ASP A 93 -24.49 -12.60 16.12
C ASP A 93 -25.50 -12.29 15.00
N LEU A 94 -26.26 -11.20 15.12
CA LEU A 94 -27.21 -10.75 14.11
C LEU A 94 -26.48 -10.41 12.80
N MET A 95 -25.46 -9.56 12.87
CA MET A 95 -24.66 -9.14 11.70
C MET A 95 -24.00 -10.33 11.01
N ARG A 96 -23.46 -11.30 11.77
CA ARG A 96 -22.96 -12.56 11.20
C ARG A 96 -24.05 -13.34 10.47
N SER A 97 -25.24 -13.45 11.06
CA SER A 97 -26.33 -14.20 10.46
C SER A 97 -26.85 -13.56 9.16
N GLU A 98 -26.93 -12.22 9.14
CA GLU A 98 -27.34 -11.44 7.97
C GLU A 98 -26.28 -11.55 6.87
N ALA A 99 -25.00 -11.39 7.20
CA ALA A 99 -23.91 -11.53 6.24
C ALA A 99 -23.87 -12.94 5.62
N LYS A 100 -24.11 -14.00 6.40
CA LYS A 100 -24.23 -15.38 5.85
C LYS A 100 -25.38 -15.52 4.88
N MET A 101 -26.53 -14.91 5.18
CA MET A 101 -27.71 -14.95 4.31
C MET A 101 -27.48 -14.17 3.00
N GLU A 102 -26.79 -13.03 3.10
CA GLU A 102 -26.42 -12.23 1.94
C GLU A 102 -25.41 -12.97 1.04
N ALA A 103 -24.38 -13.57 1.62
CA ALA A 103 -23.39 -14.35 0.87
C ALA A 103 -24.01 -15.59 0.18
N LEU A 104 -25.11 -16.14 0.73
CA LEU A 104 -25.90 -17.19 0.07
C LEU A 104 -26.74 -16.65 -1.09
N ALA A 105 -27.28 -15.44 -0.97
CA ALA A 105 -28.12 -14.83 -2.00
C ALA A 105 -27.29 -14.30 -3.16
N ASN A 106 -26.13 -13.71 -2.85
CA ASN A 106 -25.19 -13.08 -3.77
C ASN A 106 -23.79 -13.68 -3.56
N PRO A 107 -23.53 -14.90 -4.06
CA PRO A 107 -22.22 -15.53 -3.94
C PRO A 107 -21.20 -14.75 -4.79
N ASP A 108 -20.22 -14.14 -4.13
CA ASP A 108 -19.11 -13.45 -4.78
C ASP A 108 -18.00 -14.47 -5.10
N PRO A 109 -17.61 -14.66 -6.38
CA PRO A 109 -16.52 -15.55 -6.77
C PRO A 109 -15.15 -15.15 -6.20
N SER A 110 -15.00 -13.88 -5.79
CA SER A 110 -13.79 -13.34 -5.18
C SER A 110 -13.79 -13.39 -3.65
N ALA A 111 -14.92 -13.75 -3.03
CA ALA A 111 -14.98 -13.90 -1.58
C ALA A 111 -14.22 -15.14 -1.13
N THR A 112 -13.47 -15.01 -0.03
CA THR A 112 -12.69 -16.09 0.58
C THR A 112 -13.55 -17.27 1.05
N VAL A 113 -14.86 -17.08 1.22
CA VAL A 113 -15.79 -18.11 1.67
C VAL A 113 -17.03 -18.12 0.79
N THR A 114 -17.34 -19.29 0.23
CA THR A 114 -18.65 -19.54 -0.38
C THR A 114 -19.53 -20.25 0.63
N TYR A 115 -20.78 -19.80 0.76
CA TYR A 115 -21.78 -20.45 1.58
C TYR A 115 -22.75 -21.20 0.67
N SER A 116 -23.14 -22.41 1.08
CA SER A 116 -24.15 -23.19 0.38
C SER A 116 -25.23 -23.69 1.35
N ARG A 117 -26.42 -23.95 0.82
CA ARG A 117 -27.51 -24.53 1.61
C ARG A 117 -27.38 -26.03 1.60
N GLY A 118 -27.15 -26.61 2.78
CA GLY A 118 -27.15 -28.05 2.99
C GLY A 118 -28.55 -28.67 2.80
N PRO A 119 -28.64 -30.01 2.73
CA PRO A 119 -29.88 -30.74 2.45
C PRO A 119 -31.02 -30.45 3.44
N ASN A 120 -30.68 -30.07 4.67
CA ASN A 120 -31.62 -29.78 5.75
C ASN A 120 -31.88 -28.27 5.95
N GLY A 121 -31.39 -27.42 5.04
CA GLY A 121 -31.50 -25.95 5.16
C GLY A 121 -30.45 -25.30 6.07
N GLU A 122 -29.46 -26.06 6.54
CA GLU A 122 -28.28 -25.53 7.23
C GLU A 122 -27.39 -24.75 6.26
N ILE A 123 -26.78 -23.66 6.73
CA ILE A 123 -25.81 -22.88 5.95
C ILE A 123 -24.43 -23.49 6.19
N LEU A 124 -23.90 -24.16 5.18
CA LEU A 124 -22.56 -24.75 5.21
C LEU A 124 -21.59 -23.78 4.56
N ALA A 125 -20.45 -23.54 5.20
CA ALA A 125 -19.32 -22.89 4.54
C ALA A 125 -18.59 -23.96 3.71
N GLU A 126 -18.53 -23.79 2.40
CA GLU A 126 -17.72 -24.64 1.55
C GLU A 126 -16.28 -24.13 1.63
N ASP A 127 -15.47 -24.83 2.43
CA ASP A 127 -14.07 -24.51 2.64
C ASP A 127 -13.28 -24.76 1.35
N GLN A 128 -13.04 -23.71 0.57
CA GLN A 128 -11.93 -23.68 -0.38
C GLN A 128 -10.66 -23.32 0.39
N ASP A 129 -9.81 -24.33 0.61
CA ASP A 129 -8.34 -24.41 0.77
C ASP A 129 -7.47 -23.24 1.33
N GLU A 130 -8.01 -22.17 1.89
CA GLU A 130 -7.23 -21.09 2.51
C GLU A 130 -7.70 -20.79 3.93
N ILE A 131 -7.65 -21.78 4.81
CA ILE A 131 -7.74 -21.56 6.25
C ILE A 131 -6.30 -21.41 6.77
N PRO A 132 -5.94 -20.30 7.43
CA PRO A 132 -4.66 -20.18 8.10
C PRO A 132 -4.42 -21.35 9.05
N GLU A 133 -3.18 -21.82 9.17
CA GLU A 133 -2.88 -22.91 10.12
C GLU A 133 -2.71 -22.36 11.54
N THR A 134 -2.40 -21.07 11.66
CA THR A 134 -2.02 -20.44 12.94
C THR A 134 -2.83 -19.19 13.25
N LYS A 135 -3.01 -18.91 14.55
CA LYS A 135 -3.62 -17.67 15.06
C LYS A 135 -2.90 -16.42 14.55
N LYS A 136 -1.57 -16.47 14.46
CA LYS A 136 -0.75 -15.34 14.00
C LYS A 136 -1.02 -15.03 12.53
N GLU A 137 -1.02 -16.06 11.69
CA GLU A 137 -1.30 -15.94 10.27
C GLU A 137 -2.73 -15.45 10.03
N GLY A 138 -3.73 -15.99 10.75
CA GLY A 138 -5.10 -15.49 10.67
C GLY A 138 -5.22 -14.01 11.02
N ALA A 139 -4.54 -13.57 12.07
CA ALA A 139 -4.51 -12.16 12.45
C ALA A 139 -3.78 -11.28 11.42
N GLU A 140 -2.71 -11.77 10.78
CA GLU A 140 -2.01 -11.07 9.70
C GLU A 140 -2.87 -10.92 8.44
N ARG A 141 -3.52 -12.01 8.01
CA ARG A 141 -4.44 -11.97 6.86
C ARG A 141 -5.63 -11.05 7.12
N TRP A 142 -6.21 -11.11 8.32
CA TRP A 142 -7.32 -10.24 8.70
C TRP A 142 -6.90 -8.77 8.68
N ARG A 143 -5.74 -8.44 9.25
CA ARG A 143 -5.20 -7.06 9.20
C ARG A 143 -4.96 -6.61 7.77
N TRP A 144 -4.38 -7.45 6.93
CA TRP A 144 -4.13 -7.12 5.53
C TRP A 144 -5.43 -6.84 4.75
N GLU A 145 -6.47 -7.65 4.94
CA GLU A 145 -7.77 -7.41 4.31
C GLU A 145 -8.42 -6.11 4.80
N MET A 146 -8.39 -5.86 6.11
CA MET A 146 -8.90 -4.61 6.70
C MET A 146 -8.11 -3.38 6.21
N GLU A 147 -6.80 -3.53 6.03
CA GLU A 147 -5.94 -2.51 5.44
C GLU A 147 -6.33 -2.25 3.97
N MET A 148 -6.47 -3.30 3.15
CA MET A 148 -6.88 -3.16 1.75
C MET A 148 -8.25 -2.53 1.62
N ARG A 149 -9.20 -2.92 2.49
CA ARG A 149 -10.52 -2.29 2.58
C ARG A 149 -10.41 -0.80 2.86
N PHE A 150 -9.59 -0.42 3.84
CA PHE A 150 -9.40 0.98 4.20
C PHE A 150 -8.76 1.78 3.07
N LEU A 151 -7.69 1.26 2.46
CA LEU A 151 -7.00 1.93 1.34
C LEU A 151 -7.93 2.12 0.13
N ARG A 152 -8.83 1.16 -0.13
CA ARG A 152 -9.85 1.27 -1.20
C ARG A 152 -10.96 2.27 -0.88
N GLY A 153 -11.15 2.63 0.38
CA GLY A 153 -12.24 3.54 0.78
C GLY A 153 -13.56 2.81 1.06
N ALA A 154 -13.49 1.52 1.39
CA ALA A 154 -14.65 0.67 1.59
C ALA A 154 -15.05 0.52 3.07
N ASP A 155 -14.46 1.30 3.97
CA ASP A 155 -14.97 1.48 5.32
C ASP A 155 -15.99 2.62 5.35
N HIS A 156 -17.26 2.28 5.40
CA HIS A 156 -18.35 3.27 5.36
C HIS A 156 -18.58 3.96 6.72
N GLU A 157 -18.01 3.46 7.80
CA GLU A 157 -18.11 4.07 9.13
C GLU A 157 -17.05 5.16 9.33
N PHE A 158 -15.96 5.10 8.57
CA PHE A 158 -14.85 6.05 8.65
C PHE A 158 -15.06 7.28 7.74
N ASP A 159 -14.86 8.49 8.28
CA ASP A 159 -14.86 9.73 7.49
C ASP A 159 -13.50 9.96 6.82
N TYR A 160 -13.38 9.48 5.58
CA TYR A 160 -12.15 9.63 4.79
C TYR A 160 -11.76 11.08 4.50
N ASN A 161 -12.66 12.07 4.62
CA ASN A 161 -12.28 13.47 4.37
C ASN A 161 -11.17 13.94 5.31
N PHE A 162 -11.14 13.43 6.54
CA PHE A 162 -10.12 13.75 7.53
C PHE A 162 -8.71 13.36 7.06
N VAL A 163 -8.60 12.30 6.25
CA VAL A 163 -7.31 11.76 5.78
C VAL A 163 -7.03 12.19 4.34
N ASP A 164 -8.02 12.05 3.46
CA ASP A 164 -7.88 12.28 2.02
C ASP A 164 -7.59 13.74 1.69
N GLN A 165 -8.03 14.69 2.53
CA GLN A 165 -7.80 16.13 2.34
C GLN A 165 -6.64 16.66 3.21
N ASN A 166 -6.04 15.81 4.06
CA ASN A 166 -4.97 16.25 4.94
C ASN A 166 -3.61 16.08 4.26
N GLU A 167 -2.99 17.21 3.91
CA GLU A 167 -1.67 17.28 3.29
C GLU A 167 -0.54 16.92 4.27
N GLU A 168 -0.78 16.88 5.58
CA GLU A 168 0.22 16.44 6.58
C GLU A 168 0.61 14.97 6.40
N TYR A 169 -0.30 14.16 5.83
CA TYR A 169 -0.01 12.77 5.47
C TYR A 169 0.68 12.62 4.10
N ASP A 170 0.93 13.72 3.38
CA ASP A 170 1.85 13.70 2.24
C ASP A 170 3.28 13.67 2.79
N ASP A 171 3.77 12.46 3.05
CA ASP A 171 5.18 12.24 3.38
C ASP A 171 6.06 12.53 2.15
N TRP A 172 6.47 13.79 2.00
CA TRP A 172 7.59 14.23 1.17
C TRP A 172 8.91 13.88 1.86
N ASN A 173 9.14 12.61 2.14
CA ASN A 173 10.27 12.25 2.97
C ASN A 173 11.57 12.42 2.16
N GLU A 174 12.57 13.13 2.71
CA GLU A 174 13.92 13.28 2.12
C GLU A 174 14.54 11.91 1.79
N GLU A 175 14.13 10.86 2.49
CA GLU A 175 14.54 9.46 2.23
C GLU A 175 14.09 8.95 0.85
N GLN A 176 12.89 9.34 0.38
CA GLN A 176 12.44 8.98 -0.96
C GLN A 176 13.27 9.72 -2.02
N GLU A 177 13.54 11.02 -1.80
CA GLU A 177 14.45 11.77 -2.68
C GLU A 177 15.83 11.13 -2.71
N ARG A 178 16.41 10.74 -1.57
CA ARG A 178 17.69 10.01 -1.52
C ARG A 178 17.65 8.68 -2.26
N TYR A 179 16.60 7.88 -2.09
CA TYR A 179 16.47 6.62 -2.82
C TYR A 179 16.43 6.83 -4.33
N PHE A 180 15.69 7.85 -4.81
CA PHE A 180 15.65 8.20 -6.23
C PHE A 180 16.95 8.84 -6.74
N ASP A 181 17.66 9.57 -5.90
CA ASP A 181 18.96 10.17 -6.23
C ASP A 181 20.08 9.12 -6.27
N GLU A 182 19.99 8.07 -5.44
CA GLU A 182 20.96 6.97 -5.37
C GLU A 182 20.71 5.87 -6.41
N GLU A 183 19.48 5.69 -6.90
CA GLU A 183 19.18 4.74 -7.97
C GLU A 183 19.57 5.29 -9.36
N GLU A 184 20.66 4.79 -9.93
CA GLU A 184 20.94 4.99 -11.36
C GLU A 184 20.00 4.10 -12.21
N PRO A 185 19.36 4.65 -13.26
CA PRO A 185 18.45 3.88 -14.11
C PRO A 185 19.20 2.77 -14.84
N HIS A 186 18.89 1.51 -14.52
CA HIS A 186 19.41 0.35 -15.23
C HIS A 186 18.47 -0.07 -16.36
N PHE A 187 18.88 0.15 -17.61
CA PHE A 187 18.17 -0.39 -18.77
C PHE A 187 18.47 -1.88 -18.88
N LEU A 188 17.46 -2.72 -18.68
CA LEU A 188 17.51 -4.13 -19.07
C LEU A 188 17.55 -4.21 -20.59
N LEU A 189 18.75 -4.22 -21.18
CA LEU A 189 18.90 -4.73 -22.54
C LEU A 189 18.70 -6.24 -22.48
N ASP A 190 17.61 -6.71 -23.07
CA ASP A 190 17.36 -8.13 -23.25
C ASP A 190 18.33 -8.63 -24.35
N GLY A 191 19.45 -9.20 -23.93
CA GLY A 191 20.47 -9.71 -24.84
C GLY A 191 21.79 -10.01 -24.15
N ASP A 192 21.98 -11.28 -23.78
CA ASP A 192 23.31 -11.86 -23.51
C ASP A 192 24.23 -11.62 -24.73
N ASP A 193 25.14 -10.63 -24.65
CA ASP A 193 26.49 -10.79 -25.19
C ASP A 193 27.46 -9.69 -24.72
N GLU A 194 28.59 -10.13 -24.17
CA GLU A 194 29.77 -9.32 -23.87
C GLU A 194 30.41 -8.76 -25.15
N SER A 195 29.99 -7.58 -25.62
CA SER A 195 30.83 -6.78 -26.52
C SER A 195 30.37 -5.34 -26.62
N HIS A 196 31.23 -4.43 -26.17
CA HIS A 196 31.09 -2.99 -26.37
C HIS A 196 30.66 -2.61 -27.80
N ARG A 197 29.51 -1.96 -27.94
CA ARG A 197 29.31 -0.89 -28.92
C ARG A 197 28.22 0.07 -28.43
N LYS A 198 28.56 1.36 -28.41
CA LYS A 198 27.59 2.46 -28.30
C LYS A 198 26.69 2.37 -29.53
N GLU A 199 25.60 1.62 -29.45
CA GLU A 199 24.57 1.69 -30.47
C GLU A 199 23.64 2.85 -30.11
N GLU A 200 23.70 3.90 -30.93
CA GLU A 200 22.73 4.98 -30.90
C GLU A 200 21.34 4.37 -31.04
N LEU A 201 20.51 4.43 -29.99
CA LEU A 201 19.11 4.04 -30.05
C LEU A 201 18.40 4.95 -31.06
N LYS A 202 18.30 4.50 -32.30
CA LYS A 202 17.47 5.14 -33.32
C LYS A 202 16.03 4.74 -33.08
N GLY A 203 15.27 5.65 -32.47
CA GLY A 203 13.83 5.50 -32.33
C GLY A 203 13.14 5.52 -33.70
N GLU A 204 12.85 4.34 -34.24
CA GLU A 204 11.90 4.21 -35.35
C GLU A 204 10.49 4.36 -34.78
N THR A 205 10.05 5.62 -34.60
CA THR A 205 8.64 5.94 -34.39
C THR A 205 7.93 5.80 -35.73
N GLY A 206 7.47 4.58 -36.02
CA GLY A 206 6.65 4.28 -37.19
C GLY A 206 5.29 5.00 -37.10
N ILE A 207 5.21 6.22 -37.63
CA ILE A 207 3.94 6.88 -37.92
C ILE A 207 3.34 6.17 -39.14
N GLN A 208 2.29 5.38 -38.94
CA GLN A 208 1.45 4.85 -40.02
C GLN A 208 0.43 5.92 -40.41
N ASP A 209 0.63 6.55 -41.56
CA ASP A 209 -0.43 7.30 -42.25
C ASP A 209 -1.45 6.28 -42.79
N PHE A 210 -2.73 6.53 -42.53
CA PHE A 210 -3.87 5.75 -43.02
C PHE A 210 -4.26 6.12 -44.45
#